data_AF-A0A3B0WRP7-F1
#
_entry.id   AF-A0A3B0WRP7-F1
#
_cell.length_a   1.000
_cell.length_b   1.000
_cell.length_c   1.000
_cell.angle_alpha   90.00
_cell.angle_beta   90.00
_cell.angle_gamma   90.00
#
_symmetry.space_group_name_H-M   'P 1'
#
loop_
_entity.id
_entity.type
_entity.pdbx_description
1 polymer ?
#
loop_
_entity_poly.entity_id
_entity_poly.type
_entity_poly.pdbx_seq_one_letter_code
_entity_poly.pdbx_strand_id
1 'polypeptide(L)'
;MRFVGRILNMVIFPLTKPYGGATDYQGHKIARLLLNPSSARDRLTKGIYFTDDPNDAMGRIEHALNASLDSESAERKLRDARRIGLITARDVTSAVADAIKQSIINEAEAEKILVAHAATLNAISVDEFSPKGWDPL
;
A
#
# COMPACT_ATOMS: atom_id res chain seq x y z
N MET A 1 -23.97 26.87 6.59
CA MET A 1 -24.77 25.70 7.04
C MET A 1 -24.14 24.81 8.11
N ARG A 2 -22.93 25.09 8.64
CA ARG A 2 -22.30 24.24 9.69
C ARG A 2 -22.79 24.51 11.12
N PHE A 3 -23.37 25.68 11.36
CA PHE A 3 -23.77 26.14 12.70
C PHE A 3 -25.09 25.52 13.17
N VAL A 4 -26.11 25.52 12.30
CA VAL A 4 -27.41 24.87 12.55
C VAL A 4 -27.24 23.39 12.87
N GLY A 5 -26.37 22.69 12.13
CA GLY A 5 -26.07 21.27 12.38
C GLY A 5 -25.43 20.99 13.74
N ARG A 6 -24.66 21.94 14.31
CA ARG A 6 -24.10 21.77 15.66
C ARG A 6 -25.16 21.95 16.75
N ILE A 7 -26.03 22.96 16.60
CA ILE A 7 -27.12 23.20 17.54
C ILE A 7 -28.07 22.01 17.58
N LEU A 8 -28.48 21.52 16.40
CA LEU A 8 -29.36 20.36 16.30
C LEU A 8 -28.73 19.10 16.93
N ASN A 9 -27.43 18.88 16.71
CA ASN A 9 -26.69 17.76 17.28
C ASN A 9 -26.60 17.85 18.81
N MET A 10 -26.43 19.04 19.38
CA MET A 10 -26.43 19.26 20.84
C MET A 10 -27.81 18.99 21.48
N VAL A 11 -28.90 19.30 20.78
CA VAL A 11 -30.27 19.02 21.24
C VAL A 11 -30.59 17.52 21.18
N ILE A 12 -30.20 16.85 20.08
CA ILE A 12 -30.51 15.42 19.88
C ILE A 12 -29.57 14.51 20.69
N PHE A 13 -28.30 14.90 20.88
CA PHE A 13 -27.29 14.10 21.59
C PHE A 13 -26.65 14.91 22.75
N PRO A 14 -27.40 15.14 23.84
CA PRO A 14 -26.95 16.04 24.92
C PRO A 14 -25.82 15.49 25.79
N LEU A 15 -25.64 14.17 25.90
CA LEU A 15 -24.59 13.57 26.73
C LEU A 15 -23.39 13.02 25.93
N THR A 16 -23.62 12.31 24.83
CA THR A 16 -22.59 11.80 23.90
C THR A 16 -23.28 10.99 22.79
N LYS A 17 -22.62 10.79 21.64
CA LYS A 17 -23.07 9.83 20.63
C LYS A 17 -22.58 8.42 21.02
N PRO A 18 -23.47 7.46 21.32
CA PRO A 18 -23.05 6.09 21.66
C PRO A 18 -22.44 5.32 20.48
N TYR A 19 -22.53 5.86 19.26
CA TYR A 19 -22.00 5.25 18.03
C TYR A 19 -21.03 6.20 17.33
N GLY A 20 -19.87 6.42 17.95
CA GLY A 20 -18.71 6.97 17.26
C GLY A 20 -18.02 5.85 16.48
N GLY A 21 -17.94 5.96 15.15
CA GLY A 21 -17.08 5.08 14.36
C GLY A 21 -15.60 5.25 14.76
N ALA A 22 -14.76 4.32 14.33
CA ALA A 22 -13.32 4.45 14.53
C ALA A 22 -12.83 5.78 13.93
N THR A 23 -11.97 6.48 14.67
CA THR A 23 -11.33 7.70 14.16
C THR A 23 -10.34 7.36 13.05
N ASP A 24 -10.08 8.30 12.14
CA ASP A 24 -9.05 8.14 11.10
C ASP A 24 -7.67 7.80 11.71
N TYR A 25 -7.34 8.40 12.85
CA TYR A 25 -6.14 8.07 13.63
C TYR A 25 -6.07 6.59 14.02
N GLN A 26 -7.17 6.03 14.53
CA GLN A 26 -7.25 4.61 14.88
C GLN A 26 -7.15 3.73 13.62
N GLY A 27 -7.83 4.11 12.54
CA GLY A 27 -7.74 3.43 11.25
C GLY A 27 -6.31 3.38 10.72
N HIS A 28 -5.61 4.51 10.71
CA HIS A 28 -4.21 4.60 10.30
C HIS A 28 -3.28 3.72 11.16
N LYS A 29 -3.47 3.74 12.48
CA LYS A 29 -2.69 2.90 13.41
C LYS A 29 -2.88 1.41 13.14
N ILE A 30 -4.12 0.98 12.88
CA ILE A 30 -4.44 -0.43 12.58
C ILE A 30 -3.89 -0.82 11.20
N ALA A 31 -4.07 0.02 10.18
CA ALA A 31 -3.53 -0.24 8.85
C ALA A 31 -2.01 -0.43 8.89
N ARG A 32 -1.30 0.45 9.62
CA ARG A 32 0.15 0.31 9.81
C ARG A 32 0.53 -0.98 10.54
N LEU A 33 -0.27 -1.41 11.52
CA LEU A 33 -0.04 -2.68 12.21
C LEU A 33 -0.21 -3.89 11.27
N LEU A 34 -1.20 -3.86 10.38
CA LEU A 34 -1.52 -4.95 9.46
C LEU A 34 -0.57 -5.01 8.25
N LEU A 35 -0.05 -3.87 7.79
CA LEU A 35 0.91 -3.77 6.70
C LEU A 35 2.36 -4.09 7.14
N ASN A 36 2.57 -4.50 8.39
CA ASN A 36 3.85 -4.96 8.88
C ASN A 36 3.71 -6.37 9.45
N PRO A 37 4.78 -7.20 9.40
CA PRO A 37 4.81 -8.48 10.10
C PRO A 37 4.55 -8.23 11.60
N SER A 38 3.46 -8.79 12.12
CA SER A 38 3.05 -8.56 13.51
C SER A 38 2.23 -9.73 14.03
N SER A 39 2.33 -9.98 15.34
CA SER A 39 1.54 -11.02 16.01
C SER A 39 0.03 -10.83 15.88
N ALA A 40 -0.42 -9.59 15.66
CA ALA A 40 -1.82 -9.29 15.37
C ALA A 40 -2.25 -9.80 14.00
N ARG A 41 -1.39 -9.62 12.99
CA ARG A 41 -1.59 -10.16 11.63
C ARG A 41 -1.57 -11.68 11.65
N ASP A 42 -0.58 -12.30 12.29
CA ASP A 42 -0.46 -13.76 12.39
C ASP A 42 -1.69 -14.40 13.04
N ARG A 43 -2.25 -13.75 14.06
CA ARG A 43 -3.50 -14.19 14.69
C ARG A 43 -4.70 -14.05 13.76
N LEU A 44 -4.73 -13.00 12.94
CA LEU A 44 -5.83 -12.73 12.00
C LEU A 44 -5.77 -13.68 10.79
N THR A 45 -4.57 -14.06 10.35
CA THR A 45 -4.34 -14.97 9.23
C THR A 45 -4.28 -16.44 9.65
N LYS A 46 -4.44 -16.73 10.95
CA LYS A 46 -4.40 -18.09 11.48
C LYS A 46 -5.45 -18.97 10.78
N GLY A 47 -4.98 -20.04 10.14
CA GLY A 47 -5.83 -20.99 9.41
C GLY A 47 -6.13 -20.61 7.96
N ILE A 48 -5.58 -19.50 7.47
CA ILE A 48 -5.59 -19.16 6.05
C ILE A 48 -4.46 -19.92 5.35
N TYR A 49 -4.73 -20.43 4.15
CA TYR A 49 -3.69 -21.05 3.31
C TYR A 49 -2.63 -20.03 2.91
N PHE A 50 -1.37 -20.45 3.02
CA PHE A 50 -0.21 -19.63 2.73
C PHE A 50 0.81 -20.44 1.94
N THR A 51 1.45 -19.80 0.97
CA THR A 51 2.53 -20.38 0.16
C THR A 51 3.55 -19.30 -0.15
N ASP A 52 4.81 -19.69 -0.30
CA ASP A 52 5.92 -18.81 -0.68
C ASP A 52 6.08 -18.72 -2.21
N ASP A 53 5.23 -19.39 -3.00
CA ASP A 53 5.28 -19.36 -4.46
C ASP A 53 4.79 -18.01 -5.01
N PRO A 54 5.64 -17.19 -5.66
CA PRO A 54 5.24 -15.90 -6.22
C PRO A 54 4.23 -16.00 -7.38
N ASN A 55 4.01 -17.20 -7.93
CA ASN A 55 3.04 -17.44 -9.00
C ASN A 55 1.66 -17.86 -8.47
N ASP A 56 1.56 -18.24 -7.19
CA ASP A 56 0.27 -18.54 -6.57
C ASP A 56 -0.45 -17.25 -6.16
N ALA A 57 -1.78 -17.28 -6.17
CA ALA A 57 -2.61 -16.12 -5.86
C ALA A 57 -2.40 -15.57 -4.44
N MET A 58 -2.10 -16.43 -3.46
CA MET A 58 -1.77 -16.00 -2.10
C MET A 58 -0.29 -15.66 -1.96
N GLY A 59 0.59 -16.45 -2.55
CA GLY A 59 2.04 -16.23 -2.44
C GLY A 59 2.52 -14.94 -3.12
N ARG A 60 1.89 -14.52 -4.23
CA ARG A 60 2.19 -13.23 -4.87
C ARG A 60 1.92 -12.03 -3.95
N ILE A 61 0.90 -12.10 -3.10
CA ILE A 61 0.53 -11.01 -2.17
C ILE A 61 1.59 -10.91 -1.08
N GLU A 62 2.01 -12.04 -0.50
CA GLU A 62 3.06 -12.01 0.51
C GLU A 62 4.41 -11.60 -0.07
N HIS A 63 4.75 -12.11 -1.25
CA HIS A 63 5.97 -11.73 -1.93
C HIS A 63 6.03 -10.22 -2.17
N ALA A 64 4.93 -9.61 -2.62
CA ALA A 64 4.83 -8.17 -2.79
C ALA A 64 4.97 -7.40 -1.46
N LEU A 65 4.35 -7.89 -0.38
CA LEU A 65 4.48 -7.27 0.94
C LEU A 65 5.93 -7.28 1.43
N ASN A 66 6.59 -8.44 1.38
CA ASN A 66 7.99 -8.57 1.82
C ASN A 66 8.92 -7.71 0.97
N ALA A 67 8.76 -7.73 -0.35
CA ALA A 67 9.56 -6.90 -1.25
C ALA A 67 9.36 -5.40 -0.98
N SER A 68 8.12 -4.97 -0.68
CA SER A 68 7.81 -3.57 -0.33
C SER A 68 8.42 -3.15 1.01
N LEU A 69 8.48 -4.04 2.00
CA LEU A 69 9.14 -3.76 3.27
C LEU A 69 10.66 -3.65 3.10
N ASP A 70 11.24 -4.52 2.28
CA ASP A 70 12.67 -4.50 1.96
C ASP A 70 13.10 -3.25 1.18
N SER A 71 12.20 -2.69 0.34
CA SER A 71 12.45 -1.47 -0.42
C SER A 71 12.16 -0.18 0.35
N GLU A 72 11.50 -0.22 1.53
CA GLU A 72 10.94 0.95 2.20
C GLU A 72 11.97 2.08 2.42
N SER A 73 13.20 1.73 2.84
CA SER A 73 14.25 2.71 3.08
C SER A 73 14.72 3.39 1.79
N ALA A 74 14.83 2.64 0.70
CA ALA A 74 15.27 3.13 -0.59
C ALA A 74 14.15 3.96 -1.27
N GLU A 75 12.91 3.50 -1.19
CA GLU A 75 11.74 4.25 -1.67
C GLU A 75 11.57 5.57 -0.93
N ARG A 76 11.85 5.61 0.38
CA ARG A 76 11.79 6.85 1.14
C ARG A 76 12.79 7.89 0.60
N LYS A 77 14.04 7.48 0.34
CA LYS A 77 15.05 8.36 -0.29
C LYS A 77 14.58 8.86 -1.66
N LEU A 78 14.07 7.95 -2.49
CA LEU A 78 13.56 8.28 -3.83
C LEU A 78 12.40 9.29 -3.76
N ARG A 79 11.46 9.08 -2.83
CA ARG A 79 10.31 9.97 -2.62
C ARG A 79 10.74 11.34 -2.12
N ASP A 80 11.70 11.39 -1.19
CA ASP A 80 12.22 12.64 -0.65
C ASP A 80 12.96 13.43 -1.74
N ALA A 81 13.75 12.77 -2.59
CA ALA A 81 14.37 13.36 -3.77
C ALA A 81 13.36 13.91 -4.78
N ARG A 82 12.26 13.17 -5.02
CA ARG A 82 11.17 13.63 -5.89
C ARG A 82 10.47 14.85 -5.31
N ARG A 83 10.30 14.90 -3.98
CA ARG A 83 9.67 16.03 -3.28
C ARG A 83 10.49 17.32 -3.40
N ILE A 84 11.81 17.24 -3.38
CA ILE A 84 12.71 18.39 -3.55
C ILE A 84 12.97 18.76 -5.03
N GLY A 85 12.34 18.05 -5.98
CA GLY A 85 12.43 18.35 -7.41
C GLY A 85 13.70 17.86 -8.10
N LEU A 86 14.49 17.00 -7.44
CA LEU A 86 15.67 16.39 -8.05
C LEU A 86 15.30 15.35 -9.13
N ILE A 87 14.14 14.72 -8.99
CA ILE A 87 13.63 13.71 -9.92
C ILE A 87 12.31 14.20 -10.50
N THR A 88 12.27 14.36 -11.83
CA THR A 88 11.08 14.82 -12.57
C THR A 88 10.37 13.67 -13.28
N ALA A 89 11.05 12.53 -13.42
CA ALA A 89 10.53 11.32 -14.02
C ALA A 89 9.25 10.84 -13.32
N ARG A 90 8.23 10.48 -14.12
CA ARG A 90 6.94 9.97 -13.64
C ARG A 90 6.93 8.45 -13.51
N ASP A 91 7.63 7.76 -14.39
CA ASP A 91 7.70 6.31 -14.37
C ASP A 91 8.77 5.83 -13.38
N VAL A 92 8.50 4.73 -12.69
CA VAL A 92 9.36 4.20 -11.62
C VAL A 92 10.73 3.81 -12.17
N THR A 93 10.78 3.17 -13.34
CA THR A 93 12.07 2.73 -13.91
C THR A 93 12.95 3.93 -14.27
N SER A 94 12.36 4.96 -14.90
CA SER A 94 13.06 6.20 -15.22
C SER A 94 13.49 6.98 -13.97
N ALA A 95 12.65 7.01 -12.93
CA ALA A 95 12.97 7.68 -11.67
C ALA A 95 14.13 7.00 -10.93
N VAL A 96 14.18 5.67 -10.94
CA VAL A 96 15.29 4.90 -10.36
C VAL A 96 16.59 5.15 -11.13
N ALA A 97 16.54 5.16 -12.47
CA ALA A 97 17.72 5.45 -13.29
C ALA A 97 18.27 6.87 -13.03
N ASP A 98 17.40 7.87 -12.88
CA ASP A 98 17.81 9.23 -12.55
C ASP A 98 18.36 9.33 -11.11
N ALA A 99 17.79 8.59 -10.17
CA ALA A 99 18.27 8.54 -8.79
C ALA A 99 19.68 7.92 -8.66
N ILE A 100 19.99 6.89 -9.48
CA ILE A 100 21.35 6.33 -9.57
C ILE A 100 22.32 7.36 -10.14
N LYS A 101 21.96 8.03 -11.26
CA LYS A 101 22.82 9.07 -11.88
C LYS A 101 23.16 10.20 -10.90
N GLN A 102 22.20 10.57 -10.06
CA GLN A 102 22.38 11.60 -9.04
C GLN A 102 22.99 11.07 -7.73
N SER A 103 23.38 9.79 -7.68
CA SER A 103 23.97 9.13 -6.50
C SER A 103 23.10 9.22 -5.23
N ILE A 104 21.78 9.29 -5.39
CA ILE A 104 20.81 9.34 -4.28
C ILE A 104 20.63 7.94 -3.66
N ILE A 105 20.66 6.92 -4.52
CA ILE A 105 20.56 5.50 -4.17
C ILE A 105 21.67 4.70 -4.85
N ASN A 106 22.04 3.56 -4.29
CA ASN A 106 22.99 2.64 -4.91
C ASN A 106 22.28 1.60 -5.83
N GLU A 107 23.06 0.81 -6.57
CA GLU A 107 22.52 -0.21 -7.49
C GLU A 107 21.71 -1.31 -6.77
N ALA A 108 22.13 -1.72 -5.57
CA ALA A 108 21.41 -2.73 -4.78
C ALA A 108 20.06 -2.20 -4.25
N GLU A 109 19.99 -0.92 -3.88
CA GLU A 109 18.77 -0.23 -3.47
C GLU A 109 17.83 -0.04 -4.65
N ALA A 110 18.37 0.28 -5.82
CA ALA A 110 17.61 0.37 -7.06
C ALA A 110 16.97 -0.97 -7.44
N GLU A 111 17.72 -2.07 -7.35
CA GLU A 111 17.20 -3.43 -7.61
C GLU A 111 16.02 -3.75 -6.68
N LYS A 112 16.15 -3.47 -5.38
CA LYS A 112 15.04 -3.67 -4.41
C LYS A 112 13.78 -2.90 -4.78
N ILE A 113 13.90 -1.64 -5.21
CA ILE A 113 12.75 -0.83 -5.66
C ILE A 113 12.10 -1.46 -6.89
N LEU A 114 12.89 -1.91 -7.86
CA LEU A 114 12.36 -2.51 -9.09
C LEU A 114 11.67 -3.86 -8.82
N VAL A 115 12.26 -4.70 -7.97
CA VAL A 115 11.66 -5.97 -7.54
C VAL A 115 10.35 -5.71 -6.80
N ALA A 116 10.33 -4.79 -5.83
CA ALA A 116 9.12 -4.43 -5.10
C ALA A 116 8.02 -3.88 -6.03
N HIS A 117 8.40 -3.04 -7.00
CA HIS A 117 7.47 -2.50 -7.98
C HIS A 117 6.86 -3.59 -8.86
N ALA A 118 7.69 -4.50 -9.39
CA ALA A 118 7.23 -5.62 -10.20
C ALA A 118 6.32 -6.57 -9.41
N ALA A 119 6.71 -6.92 -8.18
CA ALA A 119 5.91 -7.78 -7.30
C ALA A 119 4.56 -7.12 -6.94
N THR A 120 4.55 -5.82 -6.67
CA THR A 120 3.31 -5.06 -6.42
C THR A 120 2.41 -5.05 -7.64
N LEU A 121 2.96 -4.81 -8.84
CA LEU A 121 2.19 -4.85 -10.09
C LEU A 121 1.57 -6.24 -10.32
N ASN A 122 2.32 -7.31 -10.09
CA ASN A 122 1.81 -8.68 -10.18
C ASN A 122 0.67 -8.94 -9.16
N ALA A 123 0.82 -8.48 -7.92
CA ALA A 123 -0.18 -8.68 -6.88
C ALA A 123 -1.49 -7.92 -7.15
N ILE A 124 -1.42 -6.71 -7.72
CA ILE A 124 -2.61 -5.90 -8.04
C ILE A 124 -3.19 -6.22 -9.41
N SER A 125 -2.41 -6.83 -10.31
CA SER A 125 -2.90 -7.27 -11.60
C SER A 125 -3.92 -8.38 -11.39
N VAL A 126 -5.17 -8.06 -11.71
CA VAL A 126 -6.25 -9.01 -11.88
C VAL A 126 -6.19 -9.49 -13.32
N ASP A 127 -6.47 -10.77 -13.56
CA ASP A 127 -6.61 -11.30 -14.92
C ASP A 127 -7.48 -10.34 -15.74
N GLU A 128 -6.93 -9.90 -16.88
CA GLU A 128 -7.67 -9.14 -17.86
C GLU A 128 -8.85 -10.03 -18.29
N PHE A 129 -10.07 -9.58 -18.02
CA PHE A 129 -11.27 -10.23 -18.55
C PHE A 129 -11.25 -10.09 -20.07
N SER A 130 -10.54 -10.99 -20.75
CA SER A 130 -10.59 -11.10 -22.21
C SER A 130 -12.00 -11.54 -22.59
N PRO A 131 -12.71 -10.81 -23.48
CA PRO A 131 -14.05 -11.22 -23.95
C PRO A 131 -14.04 -12.55 -24.73
N LYS A 132 -12.87 -13.14 -25.01
CA LYS A 132 -12.75 -14.42 -25.72
C LYS A 132 -13.32 -15.56 -24.87
N GLY A 133 -14.63 -15.77 -25.00
CA GLY A 133 -15.36 -16.87 -24.35
C GLY A 133 -16.74 -16.49 -23.81
N TRP A 134 -17.11 -15.20 -23.85
CA TRP A 134 -18.48 -14.80 -23.54
C TRP A 134 -19.31 -14.82 -24.82
N ASP A 135 -20.14 -15.86 -24.97
CA ASP A 135 -21.13 -16.00 -26.03
C ASP A 135 -22.49 -15.57 -25.45
N PRO A 136 -22.87 -14.29 -25.52
CA PRO A 136 -24.23 -13.90 -25.18
C PRO A 136 -25.12 -14.38 -26.33
N LEU A 137 -25.93 -15.38 -26.02
CA LEU A 137 -27.00 -15.93 -26.88
C LEU A 137 -27.64 -14.90 -27.82
#